data_AF-A0A2W5YAK3-F1
#
_entry.id   AF-A0A2W5YAK3-F1
#
_cell.length_a   1.000
_cell.length_b   1.000
_cell.length_c   1.000
_cell.angle_alpha   90.00
_cell.angle_beta   90.00
_cell.angle_gamma   90.00
#
_symmetry.space_group_name_H-M   'P 1'
#
loop_
_entity.id
_entity.type
_entity.pdbx_description
1 polymer ?
#
loop_
_entity_poly.entity_id
_entity_poly.type
_entity_poly.pdbx_seq_one_letter_code
_entity_poly.pdbx_strand_id
1 'polypeptide(L)'
;KRFKWDDNDGRGPYRKTLLKTFSALTLDRLETEDTLIQPQHEGANFSYKQYLIKSSGTTQVDDVWTDINAINPVAKERLGYPTQKPIALLERIIGASSAPDDIVLDAFCGCGTALSAAQKLGRQWVGIDISPTACRVVAARLRTERGLPEDEELWKSGRGFVVRDLPWSAEKLRKIPPFEFENWAVIALGGLPNKAKVGDMGVDGRIYPVSAVPKRRGAKTGEFDFMDVWYPIQVKQRDKVGRPDIDSFEAVMTREDRTKGFFVSFDYTKDAIAEIGAFFRKSGKVIVPLTVHEILDEHIAHKLA
;
A
#
# COMPACT_ATOMS: atom_id res chain seq x y z
N LYS A 1 29.14 -19.20 16.79
CA LYS A 1 29.58 -18.22 15.76
C LYS A 1 29.29 -18.80 14.37
N ARG A 2 28.72 -18.01 13.46
CA ARG A 2 28.28 -18.46 12.11
C ARG A 2 29.48 -18.89 11.24
N PHE A 3 30.60 -18.19 11.34
CA PHE A 3 31.90 -18.53 10.72
C PHE A 3 32.82 -19.05 11.83
N LYS A 4 33.27 -20.31 11.72
CA LYS A 4 33.95 -21.02 12.82
C LYS A 4 35.20 -21.79 12.41
N TRP A 5 35.40 -22.00 11.11
CA TRP A 5 36.56 -22.70 10.56
C TRP A 5 37.51 -21.66 9.98
N ASP A 6 38.82 -21.92 9.99
CA ASP A 6 39.83 -21.06 9.35
C ASP A 6 40.92 -21.98 8.81
N ASP A 7 41.28 -21.83 7.54
CA ASP A 7 42.32 -22.63 6.90
C ASP A 7 43.71 -22.00 7.07
N ASN A 8 43.80 -20.84 7.73
CA ASN A 8 45.02 -20.02 7.93
C ASN A 8 45.71 -19.62 6.62
N ASP A 9 44.95 -19.53 5.53
CA ASP A 9 45.40 -19.15 4.18
C ASP A 9 45.28 -17.65 3.88
N GLY A 10 44.94 -16.86 4.91
CA GLY A 10 44.74 -15.41 4.80
C GLY A 10 43.34 -14.99 4.32
N ARG A 11 42.48 -15.91 3.88
CA ARG A 11 41.08 -15.62 3.49
C ARG A 11 40.16 -15.42 4.71
N GLY A 12 40.61 -15.88 5.88
CA GLY A 12 39.94 -15.68 7.17
C GLY A 12 38.88 -16.75 7.47
N PRO A 13 38.02 -16.52 8.48
CA PRO A 13 37.13 -17.56 8.95
C PRO A 13 36.00 -17.83 7.94
N TYR A 14 35.63 -19.10 7.75
CA TYR A 14 34.55 -19.56 6.88
C TYR A 14 33.47 -20.37 7.62
N ARG A 15 32.32 -20.52 6.95
CA ARG A 15 31.28 -21.52 7.27
C ARG A 15 31.22 -22.58 6.17
N LYS A 16 30.86 -23.80 6.54
CA LYS A 16 30.61 -24.89 5.57
C LYS A 16 29.15 -24.83 5.13
N THR A 17 28.91 -24.79 3.83
CA THR A 17 27.57 -24.77 3.26
C THR A 17 27.36 -25.99 2.36
N LEU A 18 26.25 -26.69 2.55
CA LEU A 18 25.93 -27.91 1.82
C LEU A 18 25.50 -27.60 0.38
N LEU A 19 26.06 -28.30 -0.60
CA LEU A 19 25.60 -28.28 -1.99
C LEU A 19 24.55 -29.38 -2.20
N LYS A 20 23.27 -29.01 -2.15
CA LYS A 20 22.16 -29.95 -2.42
C LYS A 20 21.88 -30.14 -3.91
N THR A 21 21.99 -29.05 -4.67
CA THR A 21 21.80 -29.02 -6.12
C THR A 21 22.91 -28.18 -6.73
N PHE A 22 23.54 -28.68 -7.80
CA PHE A 22 24.67 -28.02 -8.43
C PHE A 22 24.81 -28.46 -9.89
N SER A 23 25.44 -27.60 -10.70
CA SER A 23 25.84 -27.91 -12.06
C SER A 23 27.32 -28.30 -12.11
N ALA A 24 27.78 -28.89 -13.22
CA ALA A 24 29.20 -29.12 -13.46
C ALA A 24 30.02 -27.82 -13.38
N LEU A 25 29.48 -26.71 -13.90
CA LEU A 25 30.10 -25.38 -13.81
C LEU A 25 30.26 -24.91 -12.36
N THR A 26 29.28 -25.20 -11.48
CA THR A 26 29.39 -24.84 -10.07
C THR A 26 30.51 -25.62 -9.39
N LEU A 27 30.64 -26.93 -9.66
CA LEU A 27 31.73 -27.74 -9.09
C LEU A 27 33.10 -27.26 -9.58
N ASP A 28 33.26 -27.10 -10.90
CA ASP A 28 34.51 -26.66 -11.52
C ASP A 28 34.98 -25.30 -10.96
N ARG A 29 34.04 -24.35 -10.81
CA ARG A 29 34.31 -23.06 -10.17
C ARG A 29 34.79 -23.22 -8.71
N LEU A 30 34.10 -24.05 -7.92
CA LEU A 30 34.45 -24.24 -6.51
C LEU A 30 35.79 -24.97 -6.31
N GLU A 31 36.13 -25.89 -7.20
CA GLU A 31 37.44 -26.55 -7.24
C GLU A 31 38.53 -25.55 -7.60
N THR A 32 38.31 -24.76 -8.65
CA THR A 32 39.24 -23.72 -9.11
C THR A 32 39.49 -22.66 -8.03
N GLU A 33 38.46 -22.30 -7.26
CA GLU A 33 38.56 -21.34 -6.15
C GLU A 33 39.13 -21.94 -4.86
N ASP A 34 39.45 -23.24 -4.82
CA ASP A 34 39.81 -23.98 -3.59
C ASP A 34 38.79 -23.77 -2.44
N THR A 35 37.52 -23.72 -2.81
CA THR A 35 36.39 -23.59 -1.88
C THR A 35 35.58 -24.87 -1.78
N LEU A 36 35.76 -25.86 -2.67
CA LEU A 36 35.07 -27.13 -2.58
C LEU A 36 35.54 -27.95 -1.37
N ILE A 37 34.59 -28.59 -0.69
CA ILE A 37 34.81 -29.56 0.38
C ILE A 37 34.26 -30.89 -0.11
N GLN A 38 35.17 -31.84 -0.31
CA GLN A 38 34.85 -33.19 -0.74
C GLN A 38 33.99 -33.93 0.30
N PRO A 39 33.05 -34.79 -0.12
CA PRO A 39 32.25 -35.60 0.78
C PRO A 39 33.11 -36.57 1.59
N GLN A 40 32.69 -36.88 2.82
CA GLN A 40 33.45 -37.75 3.72
C GLN A 40 33.30 -39.25 3.40
N HIS A 41 32.23 -39.62 2.70
CA HIS A 41 31.93 -40.98 2.27
C HIS A 41 31.08 -40.96 1.01
N GLU A 42 31.06 -42.09 0.31
CA GLU A 42 30.25 -42.30 -0.89
C GLU A 42 28.76 -42.08 -0.59
N GLY A 43 28.09 -41.25 -1.40
CA GLY A 43 26.69 -40.88 -1.21
C GLY A 43 26.45 -39.63 -0.33
N ALA A 44 27.48 -39.07 0.31
CA ALA A 44 27.35 -37.77 0.98
C ALA A 44 27.38 -36.59 0.00
N ASN A 45 26.71 -35.50 0.34
CA ASN A 45 26.70 -34.28 -0.48
C ASN A 45 28.03 -33.52 -0.37
N PHE A 46 28.43 -32.87 -1.47
CA PHE A 46 29.49 -31.87 -1.47
C PHE A 46 29.13 -30.71 -0.53
N SER A 47 30.16 -30.03 -0.04
CA SER A 47 30.00 -28.76 0.66
C SER A 47 30.98 -27.74 0.08
N TYR A 48 30.82 -26.47 0.42
CA TYR A 48 31.80 -25.44 0.06
C TYR A 48 32.08 -24.50 1.23
N LYS A 49 33.26 -23.89 1.17
CA LYS A 49 33.74 -22.86 2.10
C LYS A 49 33.12 -21.53 1.70
N GLN A 50 32.29 -20.97 2.57
CA GLN A 50 31.81 -19.60 2.44
C GLN A 50 32.55 -18.73 3.44
N TYR A 51 33.51 -17.94 2.95
CA TYR A 51 34.36 -17.07 3.76
C TYR A 51 33.59 -15.85 4.29
N LEU A 52 33.98 -15.39 5.48
CA LEU A 52 33.47 -14.15 6.06
C LEU A 52 34.03 -12.98 5.24
N ILE A 53 33.13 -12.28 4.55
CA ILE A 53 33.49 -11.04 3.87
C ILE A 53 33.65 -9.98 4.97
N LYS A 54 34.87 -9.46 5.16
CA LYS A 54 35.12 -8.33 6.06
C LYS A 54 34.42 -7.10 5.50
N SER A 55 33.27 -6.76 6.08
CA SER A 55 32.54 -5.52 5.82
C SER A 55 32.44 -4.70 7.10
N SER A 56 32.15 -3.40 6.96
CA SER A 56 31.88 -2.52 8.09
C SER A 56 30.55 -2.92 8.75
N GLY A 57 30.60 -3.87 9.69
CA GLY A 57 29.43 -4.37 10.40
C GLY A 57 29.77 -5.53 11.36
N THR A 58 28.88 -5.80 12.31
CA THR A 58 29.05 -6.89 13.30
C THR A 58 28.54 -8.24 12.83
N THR A 59 27.65 -8.28 11.82
CA THR A 59 27.04 -9.52 11.31
C THR A 59 26.83 -9.45 9.79
N GLN A 60 27.26 -10.50 9.08
CA GLN A 60 26.98 -10.66 7.65
C GLN A 60 25.49 -10.98 7.45
N VAL A 61 24.83 -10.20 6.59
CA VAL A 61 23.43 -10.36 6.22
C VAL A 61 23.25 -11.68 5.44
N ASP A 62 22.22 -12.46 5.78
CA ASP A 62 21.86 -13.72 5.09
C ASP A 62 20.80 -13.46 4.00
N ASP A 63 20.36 -14.50 3.30
CA ASP A 63 19.25 -14.45 2.34
C ASP A 63 17.87 -14.31 3.01
N VAL A 64 17.72 -14.80 4.24
CA VAL A 64 16.51 -14.63 5.06
C VAL A 64 16.74 -13.58 6.14
N TRP A 65 16.02 -12.46 6.04
CA TRP A 65 16.10 -11.36 7.01
C TRP A 65 15.03 -11.52 8.09
N THR A 66 15.47 -11.85 9.30
CA THR A 66 14.59 -12.07 10.46
C THR A 66 14.53 -10.88 11.41
N ASP A 67 15.33 -9.84 11.16
CA ASP A 67 15.45 -8.66 12.00
C ASP A 67 14.51 -7.52 11.59
N ILE A 68 13.85 -7.64 10.43
CA ILE A 68 12.84 -6.68 9.96
C ILE A 68 11.46 -7.35 10.00
N ASN A 69 10.65 -6.94 10.95
CA ASN A 69 9.30 -7.47 11.13
C ASN A 69 8.30 -6.86 10.15
N ALA A 70 7.22 -7.60 9.88
CA ALA A 70 6.06 -7.06 9.16
C ALA A 70 5.42 -5.89 9.93
N ILE A 71 4.78 -4.98 9.20
CA ILE A 71 4.15 -3.77 9.77
C ILE A 71 2.99 -4.20 10.69
N ASN A 72 3.11 -3.84 11.97
CA ASN A 72 2.05 -4.09 12.93
C ASN A 72 0.82 -3.17 12.67
N PRO A 73 -0.39 -3.53 13.14
CA PRO A 73 -1.61 -2.74 12.89
C PRO A 73 -1.61 -1.31 13.43
N VAL A 74 -0.79 -1.02 14.44
CA VAL A 74 -0.75 0.28 15.13
C VAL A 74 0.50 1.10 14.76
N ALA A 75 1.24 0.67 13.74
CA ALA A 75 2.52 1.26 13.39
C ALA A 75 2.28 2.64 12.78
N LYS A 76 3.08 3.62 13.20
CA LYS A 76 2.99 5.00 12.68
C LYS A 76 3.18 5.08 11.16
N GLU A 77 3.98 4.18 10.57
CA GLU A 77 4.21 4.13 9.12
C GLU A 77 3.05 3.47 8.33
N ARG A 78 2.06 2.89 9.01
CA ARG A 78 0.98 2.14 8.36
C ARG A 78 0.01 3.10 7.70
N LEU A 79 -0.19 2.92 6.39
CA LEU A 79 -1.12 3.73 5.60
C LEU A 79 -2.50 3.08 5.39
N GLY A 80 -2.67 1.85 5.90
CA GLY A 80 -3.87 1.05 5.64
C GLY A 80 -3.90 0.40 4.24
N TYR A 81 -2.88 0.63 3.41
CA TYR A 81 -2.75 0.00 2.10
C TYR A 81 -2.49 -1.51 2.25
N PRO A 82 -3.15 -2.38 1.46
CA PRO A 82 -2.91 -3.82 1.50
C PRO A 82 -1.44 -4.17 1.28
N THR A 83 -0.96 -5.18 1.99
CA THR A 83 0.38 -5.79 1.81
C THR A 83 1.57 -4.83 1.82
N GLN A 84 1.42 -3.65 2.46
CA GLN A 84 2.49 -2.66 2.65
C GLN A 84 3.75 -3.29 3.24
N LYS A 85 4.91 -2.96 2.65
CA LYS A 85 6.22 -3.38 3.14
C LYS A 85 6.78 -2.37 4.16
N PRO A 86 7.54 -2.81 5.18
CA PRO A 86 8.20 -1.91 6.14
C PRO A 86 9.19 -0.98 5.45
N ILE A 87 9.27 0.29 5.86
CA ILE A 87 10.22 1.24 5.28
C ILE A 87 11.68 0.80 5.45
N ALA A 88 12.02 0.21 6.61
CA ALA A 88 13.36 -0.29 6.92
C ALA A 88 13.83 -1.37 5.96
N LEU A 89 12.89 -2.18 5.42
CA LEU A 89 13.21 -3.20 4.43
C LEU A 89 13.72 -2.56 3.13
N LEU A 90 13.01 -1.55 2.63
CA LEU A 90 13.33 -0.89 1.39
C LEU A 90 14.57 0.01 1.53
N GLU A 91 14.75 0.65 2.68
CA GLU A 91 15.98 1.40 2.98
C GLU A 91 17.22 0.50 2.92
N ARG A 92 17.14 -0.73 3.45
CA ARG A 92 18.24 -1.70 3.37
C ARG A 92 18.51 -2.14 1.93
N ILE A 93 17.47 -2.50 1.18
CA ILE A 93 17.61 -2.97 -0.21
C ILE A 93 18.26 -1.87 -1.06
N ILE A 94 17.71 -0.66 -1.02
CA ILE A 94 18.20 0.48 -1.80
C ILE A 94 19.61 0.85 -1.36
N GLY A 95 19.86 0.98 -0.05
CA GLY A 95 21.18 1.31 0.48
C GLY A 95 22.28 0.30 0.11
N ALA A 96 21.94 -0.97 -0.06
CA ALA A 96 22.87 -2.01 -0.47
C ALA A 96 23.07 -2.11 -2.00
N SER A 97 22.14 -1.55 -2.79
CA SER A 97 22.09 -1.77 -4.24
C SER A 97 22.30 -0.51 -5.08
N SER A 98 22.44 0.66 -4.44
CA SER A 98 22.64 1.93 -5.14
C SER A 98 23.44 2.94 -4.32
N ALA A 99 24.04 3.91 -5.00
CA ALA A 99 24.66 5.09 -4.43
C ALA A 99 23.63 6.24 -4.27
N PRO A 100 23.94 7.29 -3.48
CA PRO A 100 23.24 8.57 -3.60
C PRO A 100 23.18 9.04 -5.06
N ASP A 101 22.13 9.79 -5.40
CA ASP A 101 21.84 10.30 -6.75
C ASP A 101 21.50 9.26 -7.83
N ASP A 102 21.65 7.96 -7.56
CA ASP A 102 21.12 6.91 -8.44
C ASP A 102 19.59 6.96 -8.53
N ILE A 103 19.05 6.41 -9.61
CA ILE A 103 17.62 6.32 -9.86
C ILE A 103 17.07 4.96 -9.41
N VAL A 104 16.06 4.98 -8.55
CA VAL A 104 15.29 3.81 -8.14
C VAL A 104 13.98 3.75 -8.92
N LEU A 105 13.78 2.69 -9.72
CA LEU A 105 12.51 2.41 -10.38
C LEU A 105 11.71 1.38 -9.57
N ASP A 106 10.49 1.72 -9.19
CA ASP A 106 9.50 0.78 -8.69
C ASP A 106 8.29 0.77 -9.63
N ALA A 107 8.18 -0.27 -10.46
CA ALA A 107 7.14 -0.41 -11.47
C ALA A 107 5.80 -0.94 -10.92
N PHE A 108 5.74 -1.26 -9.62
CA PHE A 108 4.55 -1.73 -8.91
C PHE A 108 4.46 -1.04 -7.55
N CYS A 109 4.54 0.29 -7.57
CA CYS A 109 4.93 1.05 -6.39
C CYS A 109 3.88 1.05 -5.26
N GLY A 110 2.61 0.76 -5.55
CA GLY A 110 1.54 0.64 -4.55
C GLY A 110 1.47 1.88 -3.66
N CYS A 111 1.72 1.72 -2.36
CA CYS A 111 1.75 2.83 -1.39
C CYS A 111 3.09 3.58 -1.32
N GLY A 112 3.99 3.39 -2.29
CA GLY A 112 5.21 4.19 -2.46
C GLY A 112 6.27 3.97 -1.39
N THR A 113 6.33 2.78 -0.77
CA THR A 113 7.32 2.51 0.28
C THR A 113 8.75 2.62 -0.27
N ALA A 114 9.02 2.07 -1.46
CA ALA A 114 10.33 2.18 -2.10
C ALA A 114 10.69 3.63 -2.44
N LEU A 115 9.74 4.41 -2.97
CA LEU A 115 9.94 5.81 -3.33
C LEU A 115 10.22 6.68 -2.10
N SER A 116 9.46 6.49 -1.02
CA SER A 116 9.68 7.18 0.25
C SER A 116 11.05 6.82 0.84
N ALA A 117 11.50 5.57 0.73
CA ALA A 117 12.83 5.13 1.17
C ALA A 117 13.94 5.73 0.28
N ALA A 118 13.79 5.69 -1.04
CA ALA A 118 14.72 6.28 -2.00
C ALA A 118 14.91 7.77 -1.74
N GLN A 119 13.81 8.52 -1.56
CA GLN A 119 13.84 9.93 -1.23
C GLN A 119 14.62 10.21 0.06
N LYS A 120 14.34 9.45 1.14
CA LYS A 120 15.03 9.61 2.42
C LYS A 120 16.53 9.39 2.30
N LEU A 121 16.90 8.44 1.43
CA LEU A 121 18.28 8.05 1.19
C LEU A 121 19.00 8.96 0.18
N GLY A 122 18.35 9.99 -0.36
CA GLY A 122 18.96 10.90 -1.33
C GLY A 122 19.16 10.25 -2.70
N ARG A 123 18.22 9.40 -3.13
CA ARG A 123 18.16 8.84 -4.48
C ARG A 123 17.04 9.49 -5.27
N GLN A 124 17.22 9.58 -6.58
CA GLN A 124 16.12 9.86 -7.49
C GLN A 124 15.21 8.63 -7.59
N TRP A 125 13.96 8.82 -8.00
CA TRP A 125 13.03 7.70 -8.08
C TRP A 125 11.95 7.91 -9.13
N VAL A 126 11.44 6.79 -9.65
CA VAL A 126 10.27 6.73 -10.53
C VAL A 126 9.36 5.64 -10.00
N GLY A 127 8.10 6.00 -9.75
CA GLY A 127 7.05 5.07 -9.35
C GLY A 127 6.04 4.90 -10.46
N ILE A 128 5.69 3.65 -10.77
CA ILE A 128 4.59 3.33 -11.68
C ILE A 128 3.63 2.42 -10.95
N ASP A 129 2.34 2.66 -11.13
CA ASP A 129 1.29 1.74 -10.72
C ASP A 129 0.11 1.89 -11.68
N ILE A 130 -0.58 0.79 -11.96
CA ILE A 130 -1.80 0.82 -12.77
C ILE A 130 -2.96 1.44 -12.00
N SER A 131 -2.93 1.33 -10.67
CA SER A 131 -3.97 1.83 -9.79
C SER A 131 -3.81 3.34 -9.58
N PRO A 132 -4.79 4.16 -9.98
CA PRO A 132 -4.80 5.59 -9.65
C PRO A 132 -4.71 5.84 -8.15
N THR A 133 -5.34 4.95 -7.39
CA THR A 133 -5.34 5.00 -5.94
C THR A 133 -3.92 4.90 -5.39
N ALA A 134 -3.14 3.94 -5.88
CA ALA A 134 -1.75 3.77 -5.47
C ALA A 134 -1.01 5.11 -5.65
N CYS A 135 -1.08 5.69 -6.84
CA CYS A 135 -0.45 6.97 -7.15
C CYS A 135 -0.95 8.13 -6.26
N ARG A 136 -2.24 8.21 -5.92
CA ARG A 136 -2.75 9.23 -4.97
C ARG A 136 -2.20 9.02 -3.55
N VAL A 137 -2.13 7.77 -3.09
CA VAL A 137 -1.53 7.43 -1.79
C VAL A 137 -0.04 7.79 -1.78
N VAL A 138 0.68 7.48 -2.86
CA VAL A 138 2.08 7.89 -3.05
C VAL A 138 2.23 9.41 -2.95
N ALA A 139 1.44 10.17 -3.70
CA ALA A 139 1.50 11.62 -3.71
C ALA A 139 1.23 12.21 -2.31
N ALA A 140 0.16 11.75 -1.64
CA ALA A 140 -0.16 12.16 -0.28
C ALA A 140 0.98 11.81 0.69
N ARG A 141 1.57 10.62 0.57
CA ARG A 141 2.70 10.18 1.40
C ARG A 141 3.94 11.04 1.19
N LEU A 142 4.31 11.37 -0.04
CA LEU A 142 5.47 12.21 -0.34
C LEU A 142 5.28 13.64 0.19
N ARG A 143 4.08 14.21 0.03
CA ARG A 143 3.74 15.53 0.59
C ARG A 143 3.84 15.53 2.12
N THR A 144 3.29 14.53 2.78
CA THR A 144 3.16 14.50 4.25
C THR A 144 4.41 13.98 4.98
N GLU A 145 5.02 12.89 4.51
CA GLU A 145 6.18 12.26 5.17
C GLU A 145 7.51 12.90 4.77
N ARG A 146 7.61 13.40 3.53
CA ARG A 146 8.86 13.94 2.97
C ARG A 146 8.82 15.45 2.77
N GLY A 147 7.66 16.09 2.94
CA GLY A 147 7.52 17.53 2.73
C GLY A 147 7.77 17.94 1.27
N LEU A 148 7.68 17.00 0.33
CA LEU A 148 7.91 17.29 -1.07
C LEU A 148 6.65 17.90 -1.67
N PRO A 149 6.72 19.08 -2.29
CA PRO A 149 5.60 19.66 -3.01
C PRO A 149 5.37 18.94 -4.35
N GLU A 150 4.10 18.82 -4.71
CA GLU A 150 3.69 18.36 -6.03
C GLU A 150 3.56 19.57 -6.96
N ASP A 151 4.59 19.84 -7.75
CA ASP A 151 4.68 21.05 -8.58
C ASP A 151 5.67 20.83 -9.74
N GLU A 152 5.30 21.31 -10.93
CA GLU A 152 6.06 21.11 -12.17
C GLU A 152 7.43 21.80 -12.15
N GLU A 153 7.50 23.04 -11.66
CA GLU A 153 8.74 23.83 -11.65
C GLU A 153 9.68 23.38 -10.53
N LEU A 154 9.11 23.00 -9.38
CA LEU A 154 9.88 22.40 -8.29
C LEU A 154 10.41 21.02 -8.67
N TRP A 155 9.63 20.20 -9.38
CA TRP A 155 10.12 18.94 -9.93
C TRP A 155 11.27 19.14 -10.92
N LYS A 156 11.15 20.07 -11.88
CA LYS A 156 12.24 20.41 -12.82
C LYS A 156 13.53 20.85 -12.12
N SER A 157 13.41 21.51 -10.96
CA SER A 157 14.55 21.93 -10.13
C SER A 157 15.00 20.89 -9.09
N GLY A 158 14.44 19.67 -9.10
CA GLY A 158 14.79 18.58 -8.19
C GLY A 158 14.31 18.76 -6.75
N ARG A 159 13.39 19.70 -6.50
CA ARG A 159 12.86 20.06 -5.17
C ARG A 159 11.40 19.67 -4.96
N GLY A 160 10.80 19.01 -5.94
CA GLY A 160 9.42 18.57 -5.91
C GLY A 160 9.24 17.26 -6.68
N PHE A 161 7.99 16.84 -6.78
CA PHE A 161 7.60 15.71 -7.61
C PHE A 161 6.37 16.08 -8.44
N VAL A 162 6.02 15.20 -9.38
CA VAL A 162 4.84 15.31 -10.21
C VAL A 162 4.21 13.96 -10.35
N VAL A 163 2.88 13.92 -10.33
CA VAL A 163 2.12 12.75 -10.76
C VAL A 163 1.75 12.95 -12.22
N ARG A 164 2.02 11.96 -13.06
CA ARG A 164 1.61 11.95 -14.46
C ARG A 164 0.37 11.08 -14.63
N ASP A 165 -0.40 11.36 -15.67
CA ASP A 165 -1.61 10.63 -16.04
C ASP A 165 -2.69 10.57 -14.95
N LEU A 166 -2.68 11.51 -14.00
CA LEU A 166 -3.71 11.70 -12.99
C LEU A 166 -4.04 13.19 -12.76
N PRO A 167 -5.27 13.52 -12.30
CA PRO A 167 -6.41 12.61 -12.20
C PRO A 167 -6.84 12.07 -13.57
N TRP A 168 -7.42 10.86 -13.59
CA TRP A 168 -8.09 10.38 -14.80
C TRP A 168 -9.27 11.28 -15.11
N SER A 169 -9.40 11.70 -16.37
CA SER A 169 -10.58 12.43 -16.81
C SER A 169 -11.85 11.61 -16.52
N ALA A 170 -12.97 12.30 -16.32
CA ALA A 170 -14.26 11.62 -16.16
C ALA A 170 -14.55 10.67 -17.34
N GLU A 171 -14.08 10.99 -18.54
CA GLU A 171 -14.20 10.10 -19.71
C GLU A 171 -13.41 8.80 -19.55
N LYS A 172 -12.17 8.87 -19.03
CA LYS A 172 -11.35 7.67 -18.78
C LYS A 172 -11.96 6.83 -17.66
N LEU A 173 -12.43 7.44 -16.58
CA LEU A 173 -13.11 6.76 -15.48
C LEU A 173 -14.41 6.07 -15.89
N ARG A 174 -15.10 6.51 -16.95
CA ARG A 174 -16.26 5.80 -17.50
C ARG A 174 -15.90 4.47 -18.16
N LYS A 175 -14.67 4.35 -18.67
CA LYS A 175 -14.25 3.24 -19.54
C LYS A 175 -13.50 2.14 -18.80
N ILE A 176 -13.04 2.39 -17.57
CA ILE A 176 -12.34 1.37 -16.78
C ILE A 176 -13.29 0.27 -16.29
N PRO A 177 -12.79 -0.93 -15.97
CA PRO A 177 -13.60 -2.00 -15.40
C PRO A 177 -14.40 -1.56 -14.15
N PRO A 178 -15.66 -2.01 -13.97
CA PRO A 178 -16.50 -1.57 -12.85
C PRO A 178 -15.87 -1.76 -11.47
N PHE A 179 -15.18 -2.88 -11.26
CA PHE A 179 -14.48 -3.15 -10.00
C PHE A 179 -13.33 -2.17 -9.74
N GLU A 180 -12.61 -1.74 -10.78
CA GLU A 180 -11.56 -0.73 -10.65
C GLU A 180 -12.13 0.65 -10.36
N PHE A 181 -13.27 0.99 -10.98
CA PHE A 181 -13.98 2.24 -10.69
C PHE A 181 -14.50 2.30 -9.25
N GLU A 182 -15.08 1.21 -8.75
CA GLU A 182 -15.50 1.06 -7.36
C GLU A 182 -14.33 1.28 -6.40
N ASN A 183 -13.22 0.58 -6.63
CA ASN A 183 -12.01 0.73 -5.81
C ASN A 183 -11.46 2.16 -5.85
N TRP A 184 -11.41 2.77 -7.03
CA TRP A 184 -10.97 4.16 -7.18
C TRP A 184 -11.85 5.11 -6.37
N ALA A 185 -13.17 5.02 -6.51
CA ALA A 185 -14.11 5.91 -5.82
C ALA A 185 -14.07 5.74 -4.30
N VAL A 186 -14.07 4.50 -3.81
CA VAL A 186 -13.98 4.21 -2.36
C VAL A 186 -12.73 4.82 -1.76
N ILE A 187 -11.59 4.62 -2.41
CA ILE A 187 -10.31 5.08 -1.85
C ILE A 187 -10.13 6.59 -2.06
N ALA A 188 -10.72 7.15 -3.11
CA ALA A 188 -10.78 8.59 -3.30
C ALA A 188 -11.51 9.33 -2.17
N LEU A 189 -12.45 8.65 -1.50
CA LEU A 189 -13.13 9.13 -0.30
C LEU A 189 -12.41 8.78 1.01
N GLY A 190 -11.23 8.14 0.95
CA GLY A 190 -10.49 7.67 2.12
C GLY A 190 -11.07 6.39 2.75
N GLY A 191 -11.92 5.65 2.02
CA GLY A 191 -12.52 4.41 2.47
C GLY A 191 -11.68 3.16 2.20
N LEU A 192 -12.08 2.05 2.80
CA LEU A 192 -11.53 0.72 2.55
C LEU A 192 -12.47 -0.05 1.60
N PRO A 193 -11.98 -0.54 0.45
CA PRO A 193 -12.78 -1.36 -0.46
C PRO A 193 -12.99 -2.77 0.09
N ASN A 194 -14.09 -3.41 -0.29
CA ASN A 194 -14.37 -4.79 0.09
C ASN A 194 -13.47 -5.78 -0.67
N LYS A 195 -12.86 -6.75 0.05
CA LYS A 195 -11.91 -7.72 -0.51
C LYS A 195 -12.54 -8.75 -1.46
N ALA A 196 -13.85 -8.95 -1.38
CA ALA A 196 -14.61 -9.86 -2.25
C ALA A 196 -16.07 -9.37 -2.35
N LYS A 197 -16.68 -9.43 -3.55
CA LYS A 197 -18.10 -9.09 -3.78
C LYS A 197 -19.10 -10.12 -3.24
N VAL A 198 -18.70 -10.95 -2.28
CA VAL A 198 -19.53 -12.06 -1.80
C VAL A 198 -20.26 -11.62 -0.54
N GLY A 199 -21.57 -11.38 -0.67
CA GLY A 199 -22.48 -11.22 0.47
C GLY A 199 -22.71 -9.79 0.98
N ASP A 200 -21.91 -8.80 0.58
CA ASP A 200 -22.16 -7.40 0.94
C ASP A 200 -23.28 -6.83 0.06
N MET A 201 -24.54 -7.00 0.51
CA MET A 201 -25.79 -6.58 -0.14
C MET A 201 -25.85 -5.07 -0.46
N GLY A 202 -25.06 -4.58 -1.41
CA GLY A 202 -25.10 -3.20 -1.92
C GLY A 202 -24.08 -2.21 -1.32
N VAL A 203 -23.08 -2.68 -0.54
CA VAL A 203 -21.99 -1.83 -0.02
C VAL A 203 -20.69 -2.15 -0.76
N ASP A 204 -20.06 -1.14 -1.36
CA ASP A 204 -18.82 -1.30 -2.13
C ASP A 204 -17.56 -0.96 -1.29
N GLY A 205 -17.72 -0.13 -0.26
CA GLY A 205 -16.65 0.20 0.67
C GLY A 205 -17.15 0.82 1.98
N ARG A 206 -16.21 1.03 2.90
CA ARG A 206 -16.50 1.56 4.25
C ARG A 206 -15.53 2.70 4.60
N ILE A 207 -16.06 3.82 5.12
CA ILE A 207 -15.25 4.89 5.73
C ILE A 207 -15.32 4.75 7.25
N TYR A 208 -14.17 4.88 7.91
CA TYR A 208 -14.07 4.92 9.37
C TYR A 208 -13.69 6.35 9.81
N PRO A 209 -14.58 7.11 10.47
CA PRO A 209 -14.29 8.48 10.87
C PRO A 209 -13.17 8.54 11.91
N VAL A 210 -12.28 9.53 11.80
CA VAL A 210 -11.13 9.73 12.70
C VAL A 210 -11.59 9.94 14.16
N SER A 211 -12.78 10.50 14.37
CA SER A 211 -13.39 10.68 15.71
C SER A 211 -13.79 9.38 16.41
N ALA A 212 -13.85 8.24 15.69
CA ALA A 212 -14.06 6.92 16.28
C ALA A 212 -12.77 6.34 16.90
N VAL A 213 -11.63 7.02 16.73
CA VAL A 213 -10.39 6.70 17.46
C VAL A 213 -10.45 7.41 18.83
N PRO A 214 -10.48 6.68 19.96
CA PRO A 214 -10.70 7.32 21.26
C PRO A 214 -9.54 8.26 21.62
N LYS A 215 -9.87 9.49 22.03
CA LYS A 215 -8.99 10.27 22.93
C LYS A 215 -8.93 9.51 24.24
N ARG A 216 -7.76 8.94 24.59
CA ARG A 216 -7.52 8.23 25.86
C ARG A 216 -8.23 8.92 27.02
N ARG A 217 -9.29 8.30 27.57
CA ARG A 217 -9.81 8.57 28.90
C ARG A 217 -10.68 7.40 29.38
N GLY A 218 -10.15 6.70 30.40
CA GLY A 218 -10.90 6.14 31.53
C GLY A 218 -12.08 5.19 31.27
N ALA A 219 -11.79 3.90 31.48
CA ALA A 219 -12.64 2.90 32.17
C ALA A 219 -14.09 2.61 31.70
N LYS A 220 -14.29 1.32 31.37
CA LYS A 220 -15.54 0.53 31.47
C LYS A 220 -16.70 0.86 30.51
N THR A 221 -16.42 0.99 29.22
CA THR A 221 -17.38 0.74 28.14
C THR A 221 -16.73 -0.23 27.17
N GLY A 222 -17.46 -1.27 26.73
CA GLY A 222 -16.90 -2.44 26.05
C GLY A 222 -15.95 -2.07 24.91
N GLU A 223 -14.73 -2.62 24.95
CA GLU A 223 -13.64 -2.38 23.99
C GLU A 223 -14.01 -2.69 22.52
N PHE A 224 -15.17 -3.29 22.28
CA PHE A 224 -15.68 -3.73 20.98
C PHE A 224 -16.81 -2.86 20.38
N ASP A 225 -17.45 -1.95 21.14
CA ASP A 225 -18.52 -1.07 20.61
C ASP A 225 -17.98 0.02 19.65
N PHE A 226 -16.67 0.26 19.65
CA PHE A 226 -16.03 1.36 18.93
C PHE A 226 -15.68 1.04 17.48
N MET A 227 -15.70 -0.25 17.09
CA MET A 227 -15.49 -0.68 15.70
C MET A 227 -16.77 -0.60 14.85
N ASP A 228 -17.92 -0.29 15.46
CA ASP A 228 -19.22 -0.29 14.77
C ASP A 228 -19.56 1.07 14.14
N VAL A 229 -18.76 2.12 14.36
CA VAL A 229 -18.97 3.41 13.68
C VAL A 229 -18.24 3.41 12.33
N TRP A 230 -18.99 3.09 11.27
CA TRP A 230 -18.54 3.18 9.89
C TRP A 230 -19.64 3.72 8.98
N TYR A 231 -19.23 4.33 7.87
CA TYR A 231 -20.13 4.88 6.87
C TYR A 231 -20.06 4.04 5.59
N PRO A 232 -21.18 3.46 5.12
CA PRO A 232 -21.20 2.72 3.87
C PRO A 232 -20.95 3.65 2.68
N ILE A 233 -20.21 3.13 1.72
CA ILE A 233 -20.03 3.73 0.40
C ILE A 233 -20.68 2.80 -0.61
N GLN A 234 -21.57 3.33 -1.44
CA GLN A 234 -22.06 2.66 -2.63
C GLN A 234 -21.64 3.45 -3.87
N VAL A 235 -21.14 2.74 -4.87
CA VAL A 235 -20.59 3.31 -6.10
C VAL A 235 -21.36 2.76 -7.29
N LYS A 236 -21.80 3.66 -8.18
CA LYS A 236 -22.43 3.30 -9.45
C LYS A 236 -21.71 3.99 -10.60
N GLN A 237 -21.01 3.20 -11.42
CA GLN A 237 -20.42 3.64 -12.69
C GLN A 237 -21.52 3.84 -13.75
N ARG A 238 -22.36 4.86 -13.55
CA ARG A 238 -23.46 5.25 -14.44
C ARG A 238 -23.43 6.74 -14.68
N ASP A 239 -23.82 7.17 -15.87
CA ASP A 239 -23.90 8.60 -16.20
C ASP A 239 -24.91 9.32 -15.32
N LYS A 240 -26.04 8.69 -15.01
CA LYS A 240 -27.09 9.27 -14.18
C LYS A 240 -27.78 8.21 -13.33
N VAL A 241 -27.66 8.33 -12.01
CA VAL A 241 -28.32 7.44 -11.06
C VAL A 241 -29.76 7.88 -10.80
N GLY A 242 -30.67 6.90 -10.78
CA GLY A 242 -32.10 7.12 -10.55
C GLY A 242 -32.54 6.74 -9.13
N ARG A 243 -33.79 7.07 -8.81
CA ARG A 243 -34.44 6.77 -7.53
C ARG A 243 -34.30 5.30 -7.07
N PRO A 244 -34.48 4.27 -7.92
CA PRO A 244 -34.41 2.87 -7.44
C PRO A 244 -33.05 2.47 -6.86
N ASP A 245 -31.96 3.06 -7.36
CA ASP A 245 -30.62 2.81 -6.82
C ASP A 245 -30.49 3.45 -5.42
N ILE A 246 -31.10 4.62 -5.19
CA ILE A 246 -31.14 5.28 -3.88
C ILE A 246 -32.03 4.50 -2.91
N ASP A 247 -33.23 4.08 -3.32
CA ASP A 247 -34.14 3.26 -2.50
C ASP A 247 -33.43 1.99 -1.99
N SER A 248 -32.64 1.37 -2.85
CA SER A 248 -31.84 0.20 -2.50
C SER A 248 -30.78 0.52 -1.44
N PHE A 249 -30.13 1.68 -1.53
CA PHE A 249 -29.15 2.12 -0.53
C PHE A 249 -29.79 2.50 0.80
N GLU A 250 -30.97 3.11 0.77
CA GLU A 250 -31.75 3.41 1.97
C GLU A 250 -32.13 2.16 2.75
N ALA A 251 -32.51 1.10 2.04
CA ALA A 251 -32.78 -0.20 2.65
C ALA A 251 -31.53 -0.76 3.37
N VAL A 252 -30.34 -0.59 2.78
CA VAL A 252 -29.07 -0.97 3.41
C VAL A 252 -28.78 -0.11 4.64
N MET A 253 -28.86 1.21 4.52
CA MET A 253 -28.68 2.17 5.62
C MET A 253 -29.64 1.90 6.79
N THR A 254 -30.86 1.46 6.48
CA THR A 254 -31.88 1.13 7.47
C THR A 254 -31.58 -0.20 8.15
N ARG A 255 -31.30 -1.26 7.37
CA ARG A 255 -31.00 -2.60 7.87
C ARG A 255 -29.76 -2.64 8.74
N GLU A 256 -28.71 -1.96 8.32
CA GLU A 256 -27.42 -1.91 9.02
C GLU A 256 -27.39 -0.84 10.12
N ASP A 257 -28.47 -0.09 10.31
CA ASP A 257 -28.58 1.06 11.21
C ASP A 257 -27.47 2.12 11.11
N ARG A 258 -27.14 2.53 9.89
CA ARG A 258 -26.10 3.54 9.64
C ARG A 258 -26.70 4.94 9.57
N THR A 259 -26.02 5.90 10.16
CA THR A 259 -26.50 7.30 10.28
C THR A 259 -26.05 8.20 9.14
N LYS A 260 -24.90 7.90 8.52
CA LYS A 260 -24.35 8.62 7.36
C LYS A 260 -23.83 7.60 6.35
N GLY A 261 -24.07 7.85 5.07
CA GLY A 261 -23.56 7.03 3.97
C GLY A 261 -23.20 7.89 2.77
N PHE A 262 -22.33 7.38 1.90
CA PHE A 262 -21.86 8.05 0.70
C PHE A 262 -22.32 7.28 -0.52
N PHE A 263 -22.89 7.99 -1.48
CA PHE A 263 -23.28 7.42 -2.76
C PHE A 263 -22.46 8.11 -3.84
N VAL A 264 -21.80 7.36 -4.72
CA VAL A 264 -20.94 7.91 -5.78
C VAL A 264 -21.48 7.57 -7.17
N SER A 265 -21.59 8.57 -8.03
CA SER A 265 -21.93 8.38 -9.45
C SER A 265 -21.40 9.51 -10.34
N PHE A 266 -21.62 9.48 -11.66
CA PHE A 266 -21.25 10.63 -12.51
C PHE A 266 -22.26 11.77 -12.40
N ASP A 267 -23.55 11.47 -12.21
CA ASP A 267 -24.63 12.44 -12.01
C ASP A 267 -25.86 11.74 -11.38
N TYR A 268 -26.86 12.53 -10.97
CA TYR A 268 -28.09 12.06 -10.33
C TYR A 268 -29.33 12.65 -11.02
N THR A 269 -30.41 11.87 -11.11
CA THR A 269 -31.71 12.43 -11.53
C THR A 269 -32.29 13.33 -10.44
N LYS A 270 -33.19 14.23 -10.82
CA LYS A 270 -33.91 15.08 -9.86
C LYS A 270 -34.67 14.24 -8.83
N ASP A 271 -35.27 13.13 -9.28
CA ASP A 271 -36.02 12.22 -8.40
C ASP A 271 -35.11 11.52 -7.39
N ALA A 272 -33.90 11.14 -7.78
CA ALA A 272 -32.92 10.56 -6.87
C ALA A 272 -32.52 11.56 -5.76
N ILE A 273 -32.25 12.81 -6.12
CA ILE A 273 -31.92 13.87 -5.15
C ILE A 273 -33.11 14.19 -4.24
N ALA A 274 -34.33 14.22 -4.79
CA ALA A 274 -35.55 14.42 -4.01
C ALA A 274 -35.78 13.30 -2.99
N GLU A 275 -35.51 12.05 -3.37
CA GLU A 275 -35.62 10.88 -2.50
C GLU A 275 -34.60 10.93 -1.36
N ILE A 276 -33.33 11.25 -1.64
CA ILE A 276 -32.30 11.46 -0.59
C ILE A 276 -32.79 12.47 0.46
N GLY A 277 -33.39 13.58 0.03
CA GLY A 277 -33.96 14.57 0.93
C GLY A 277 -35.19 14.06 1.70
N ALA A 278 -36.03 13.23 1.08
CA ALA A 278 -37.18 12.61 1.73
C ALA A 278 -36.75 11.61 2.80
N PHE A 279 -35.74 10.79 2.53
CA PHE A 279 -35.17 9.84 3.47
C PHE A 279 -34.58 10.53 4.70
N PHE A 280 -33.85 11.63 4.52
CA PHE A 280 -33.34 12.42 5.64
C PHE A 280 -34.49 12.95 6.53
N ARG A 281 -35.54 13.53 5.93
CA ARG A 281 -36.71 14.01 6.70
C ARG A 281 -37.45 12.91 7.44
N LYS A 282 -37.52 11.71 6.86
CA LYS A 282 -38.25 10.56 7.41
C LYS A 282 -37.47 9.85 8.52
N SER A 283 -36.15 9.70 8.37
CA SER A 283 -35.33 8.82 9.21
C SER A 283 -34.27 9.54 10.03
N GLY A 284 -33.93 10.79 9.69
CA GLY A 284 -32.77 11.50 10.23
C GLY A 284 -31.42 11.01 9.71
N LYS A 285 -31.39 9.96 8.86
CA LYS A 285 -30.16 9.40 8.28
C LYS A 285 -29.73 10.19 7.05
N VAL A 286 -28.43 10.40 6.90
CA VAL A 286 -27.85 11.26 5.85
C VAL A 286 -27.24 10.40 4.75
N ILE A 287 -27.64 10.65 3.50
CA ILE A 287 -26.95 10.16 2.32
C ILE A 287 -26.26 11.36 1.67
N VAL A 288 -24.96 11.28 1.47
CA VAL A 288 -24.16 12.30 0.78
C VAL A 288 -23.96 11.85 -0.67
N PRO A 289 -24.68 12.43 -1.65
CA PRO A 289 -24.41 12.19 -3.05
C PRO A 289 -23.12 12.91 -3.47
N LEU A 290 -22.22 12.18 -4.12
CA LEU A 290 -20.96 12.70 -4.63
C LEU A 290 -20.82 12.35 -6.10
N THR A 291 -20.60 13.37 -6.92
CA THR A 291 -20.29 13.16 -8.33
C THR A 291 -18.80 12.85 -8.52
N VAL A 292 -18.45 12.12 -9.58
CA VAL A 292 -17.06 11.90 -9.98
C VAL A 292 -16.31 13.23 -10.13
N HIS A 293 -16.94 14.26 -10.68
CA HIS A 293 -16.30 15.57 -10.86
C HIS A 293 -15.96 16.22 -9.52
N GLU A 294 -16.88 16.17 -8.54
CA GLU A 294 -16.60 16.67 -7.18
C GLU A 294 -15.47 15.91 -6.49
N ILE A 295 -15.29 14.62 -6.80
CA ILE A 295 -14.19 13.81 -6.30
C ILE A 295 -12.86 14.20 -6.96
N LEU A 296 -12.89 14.50 -8.26
CA LEU A 296 -11.72 14.90 -9.05
C LEU A 296 -11.22 16.31 -8.70
N ASP A 297 -12.13 17.25 -8.44
CA ASP A 297 -11.81 18.64 -8.14
C ASP A 297 -11.34 18.86 -6.69
N GLU A 298 -11.07 17.78 -5.95
CA GLU A 298 -10.64 17.73 -4.54
C GLU A 298 -11.48 18.55 -3.54
N HIS A 299 -12.68 19.02 -3.92
CA HIS A 299 -13.63 19.75 -3.07
C HIS A 299 -14.30 18.88 -1.98
N ILE A 300 -13.82 17.64 -1.82
CA ILE A 300 -14.36 16.63 -0.91
C ILE A 300 -14.25 17.06 0.57
N ALA A 301 -13.21 17.83 0.93
CA ALA A 301 -12.91 18.20 2.31
C ALA A 301 -14.06 18.93 3.03
N HIS A 302 -14.88 19.70 2.31
CA HIS A 302 -16.03 20.43 2.89
C HIS A 302 -17.28 19.56 3.11
N LYS A 303 -17.43 18.45 2.39
CA LYS A 303 -18.61 17.56 2.50
C LYS A 303 -18.39 16.35 3.42
N LEU A 304 -17.13 16.01 3.69
CA LEU A 304 -16.77 14.95 4.64
C LEU A 304 -16.87 15.39 6.11
N ALA A 305 -16.65 16.69 6.38
CA ALA A 305 -16.86 17.31 7.70
C ALA A 305 -18.33 17.24 8.16
#